data_AF-A0A8X6G807-F1
#
_entry.id   AF-A0A8X6G807-F1
#
_cell.length_a   1.000
_cell.length_b   1.000
_cell.length_c   1.000
_cell.angle_alpha   90.00
_cell.angle_beta   90.00
_cell.angle_gamma   90.00
#
_symmetry.space_group_name_H-M   'P 1'
#
loop_
_entity.id
_entity.type
_entity.pdbx_description
1 polymer ?
#
loop_
_entity_poly.entity_id
_entity_poly.type
_entity_poly.pdbx_seq_one_letter_code
_entity_poly.pdbx_strand_id
1 'polypeptide(L)'
;VVWATSWRVGCGKAVFKDKKWYKTYLVCNYGPAGNMMGGEMYKEGDTCSECPSNTCCGSSCAQYGIQSDYEGLCKVIDEDNFSK
;
A
#
# COMPACT_ATOMS: atom_id res chain seq x y z
N VAL A 1 2.44 5.00 6.45
CA VAL A 1 2.24 3.58 6.82
C VAL A 1 3.29 2.78 6.09
N VAL A 2 3.95 1.82 6.75
CA VAL A 2 5.23 1.23 6.27
C VAL A 2 5.29 -0.29 6.40
N TRP A 3 4.15 -0.96 6.53
CA TRP A 3 4.11 -2.42 6.61
C TRP A 3 4.24 -3.02 5.20
N ALA A 4 5.34 -3.71 4.91
CA ALA A 4 5.76 -4.10 3.55
C ALA A 4 4.71 -4.96 2.83
N THR A 5 3.98 -5.80 3.57
CA THR A 5 2.94 -6.63 2.97
C THR A 5 1.63 -5.88 2.78
N SER A 6 1.39 -4.72 3.41
CA SER A 6 0.14 -3.95 3.29
C SER A 6 0.20 -3.00 2.08
N TRP A 7 -0.25 -3.47 0.92
CA TRP A 7 -0.14 -2.76 -0.35
C TRP A 7 -1.46 -2.16 -0.86
N ARG A 8 -2.59 -2.47 -0.21
CA ARG A 8 -3.90 -1.84 -0.46
C ARG A 8 -4.28 -0.91 0.67
N VAL A 9 -4.82 0.25 0.32
CA VAL A 9 -5.41 1.19 1.28
C VAL A 9 -6.75 1.69 0.76
N GLY A 10 -7.75 1.71 1.63
CA GLY A 10 -9.05 2.31 1.36
C GLY A 10 -9.43 3.25 2.50
N CYS A 11 -9.73 4.52 2.19
CA CYS A 11 -10.06 5.52 3.18
C CYS A 11 -11.46 6.09 2.98
N GLY A 12 -12.15 6.37 4.09
CA GLY A 12 -13.47 7.01 4.12
C GLY A 12 -13.47 8.20 5.07
N LYS A 13 -14.20 9.26 4.69
CA LYS A 13 -14.37 10.48 5.51
C LYS A 13 -15.84 10.68 5.83
N ALA A 14 -16.15 10.87 7.11
CA ALA A 14 -17.47 11.28 7.58
C ALA A 14 -17.37 12.63 8.31
N VAL A 15 -18.20 13.59 7.93
CA VAL A 15 -18.33 14.88 8.62
C VAL A 15 -19.76 14.99 9.13
N PHE A 16 -19.91 15.25 10.43
CA PHE A 16 -21.22 15.32 11.06
C PHE A 16 -21.25 16.38 12.15
N LYS A 17 -22.44 16.92 12.41
CA LYS A 17 -22.63 17.93 13.45
C LYS A 17 -22.82 17.24 14.80
N ASP A 18 -22.03 17.63 15.79
CA ASP A 18 -22.18 17.23 17.18
C ASP A 18 -22.36 18.48 18.05
N LYS A 19 -23.59 18.68 18.54
CA LYS A 19 -24.04 19.88 19.24
C LYS A 19 -23.77 21.15 18.41
N LYS A 20 -22.84 22.00 18.85
CA LYS A 20 -22.48 23.27 18.19
C LYS A 20 -21.27 23.14 17.24
N TRP A 21 -20.61 21.98 17.19
CA TRP A 21 -19.37 21.78 16.45
C TRP A 21 -19.55 20.74 15.35
N TYR A 22 -18.77 20.86 14.28
CA TYR A 22 -18.63 19.76 13.32
C TYR A 22 -17.48 18.85 13.75
N LYS A 23 -17.71 17.55 13.71
CA LYS A 23 -16.71 16.51 13.89
C LYS A 23 -16.42 15.85 12.55
N THR A 24 -15.16 15.47 12.38
CA THR A 24 -14.69 14.75 11.21
C THR A 24 -14.05 13.45 11.64
N TYR A 25 -14.49 12.33 11.08
CA TYR A 25 -13.82 11.04 11.15
C TYR A 25 -13.18 10.74 9.80
N LEU A 26 -11.90 10.39 9.83
CA LEU A 26 -11.16 9.83 8.71
C LEU A 26 -10.70 8.44 9.14
N VAL A 27 -11.12 7.42 8.41
CA VAL A 27 -10.78 6.03 8.69
C VAL A 27 -10.14 5.44 7.45
N CYS A 28 -9.02 4.73 7.62
CA CYS A 28 -8.35 4.00 6.54
C CYS A 28 -8.17 2.54 6.95
N ASN A 29 -8.54 1.63 6.05
CA ASN A 29 -8.25 0.21 6.15
C ASN A 29 -7.02 -0.12 5.29
N TYR A 30 -6.17 -1.00 5.80
CA TYR A 30 -4.93 -1.42 5.14
C TYR A 30 -4.97 -2.93 4.91
N GLY A 31 -4.67 -3.35 3.69
CA GLY A 31 -4.83 -4.72 3.22
C GLY A 31 -3.55 -5.26 2.58
N PRO A 32 -3.12 -6.48 2.96
CA PRO A 32 -3.50 -7.25 4.15
C PRO A 32 -3.16 -6.50 5.45
N ALA A 33 -3.72 -6.97 6.57
CA ALA A 33 -3.47 -6.37 7.88
C ALA A 33 -2.00 -6.50 8.29
N GLY A 34 -1.44 -5.41 8.80
CA GLY A 34 -0.10 -5.38 9.40
C GLY A 34 -0.16 -5.37 10.91
N ASN A 35 0.98 -5.08 11.55
CA ASN A 35 1.11 -4.93 13.00
C ASN A 35 0.59 -6.16 13.78
N MET A 36 0.86 -7.34 13.23
CA MET A 36 0.55 -8.62 13.87
C MET A 36 1.57 -8.91 14.98
N MET A 37 1.14 -9.51 16.10
CA MET A 37 2.04 -9.86 17.19
C MET A 37 3.16 -10.80 16.69
N GLY A 38 4.42 -10.43 16.92
CA GLY A 38 5.58 -11.16 16.40
C GLY A 38 5.82 -11.01 14.90
N GLY A 39 5.05 -10.17 14.21
CA GLY A 39 5.22 -9.88 12.79
C GLY A 39 6.40 -8.95 12.51
N GLU A 40 7.01 -9.14 11.35
CA GLU A 40 8.07 -8.28 10.82
C GLU A 40 7.44 -7.20 9.92
N MET A 41 7.75 -5.93 10.21
CA MET A 41 7.17 -4.79 9.48
C MET A 41 7.67 -4.71 8.04
N TYR A 42 8.95 -4.96 7.85
CA TYR A 42 9.63 -5.09 6.57
C TYR A 42 10.91 -5.88 6.81
N LYS A 43 11.41 -6.54 5.77
CA LYS A 43 12.71 -7.20 5.79
C LYS A 43 13.79 -6.21 5.39
N GLU A 44 14.87 -6.16 6.16
CA GLU A 44 16.03 -5.33 5.80
C GLU A 44 16.79 -5.93 4.60
N GLY A 45 17.20 -5.08 3.67
CA GLY A 45 17.92 -5.48 2.47
C GLY A 45 17.98 -4.35 1.44
N ASP A 46 18.60 -4.64 0.29
CA ASP A 46 18.67 -3.70 -0.83
C ASP A 46 17.25 -3.40 -1.35
N THR A 47 17.03 -2.15 -1.78
CA THR A 47 15.75 -1.70 -2.32
C THR A 47 15.26 -2.63 -3.43
N CYS A 48 14.00 -3.06 -3.33
CA CYS A 48 13.36 -3.97 -4.29
C CYS A 48 14.02 -5.34 -4.47
N SER A 49 14.97 -5.74 -3.62
CA SER A 49 15.61 -7.07 -3.70
C SER A 49 14.62 -8.23 -3.54
N GLU A 50 13.47 -7.99 -2.89
CA GLU A 50 12.41 -8.98 -2.67
C GLU A 50 11.02 -8.47 -3.09
N CYS A 51 10.94 -7.76 -4.23
CA CYS A 51 9.65 -7.44 -4.81
C CYS A 51 8.85 -8.72 -5.13
N PRO A 52 7.55 -8.80 -4.73
CA PRO A 52 6.73 -9.98 -5.01
C PRO A 52 6.59 -10.27 -6.52
N SER A 53 6.26 -11.50 -6.87
CA SER A 53 5.87 -11.84 -8.25
C SER A 53 4.70 -10.96 -8.72
N ASN A 54 4.63 -10.71 -10.03
CA ASN A 54 3.67 -9.78 -10.64
C ASN A 54 3.83 -8.32 -10.15
N THR A 55 5.04 -7.94 -9.75
CA THR A 55 5.40 -6.55 -9.46
C THR A 55 6.70 -6.16 -10.16
N CYS A 56 6.92 -4.86 -10.34
CA CYS A 56 8.12 -4.25 -10.88
C CYS A 56 8.62 -3.18 -9.91
N CYS A 57 9.90 -2.80 -9.98
CA CYS A 57 10.48 -1.80 -9.08
C CYS A 57 10.64 -0.45 -9.78
N GLY A 58 10.01 0.61 -9.27
CA GLY A 58 10.34 1.96 -9.69
C GLY A 58 10.31 2.18 -11.21
N SER A 59 11.36 2.77 -11.74
CA SER A 59 11.50 3.07 -13.18
C SER A 59 11.54 1.81 -14.06
N SER A 60 11.90 0.65 -13.51
CA SER A 60 11.83 -0.62 -14.26
C SER A 60 10.40 -0.97 -14.68
N CYS A 61 9.39 -0.41 -14.03
CA CYS A 61 7.98 -0.58 -14.42
C CYS A 61 7.66 -0.05 -15.83
N ALA A 62 8.47 0.87 -16.36
CA ALA A 62 8.28 1.39 -17.71
C ALA A 62 8.34 0.30 -18.79
N GLN A 63 9.03 -0.82 -18.54
CA GLN A 63 9.08 -1.97 -19.45
C GLN A 63 7.70 -2.64 -19.64
N TYR A 64 6.79 -2.45 -18.68
CA TYR A 64 5.41 -2.93 -18.72
C TYR A 64 4.41 -1.82 -19.09
N GLY A 65 4.89 -0.65 -19.52
CA GLY A 65 4.03 0.51 -19.79
C GLY A 65 3.47 1.17 -18.52
N ILE A 66 4.06 0.88 -17.35
CA ILE A 66 3.59 1.38 -16.06
C ILE A 66 4.54 2.47 -15.57
N GLN A 67 3.99 3.64 -15.26
CA GLN A 67 4.73 4.70 -14.58
C GLN A 67 4.68 4.46 -13.07
N SER A 68 5.83 4.24 -12.44
CA SER A 68 5.94 4.25 -10.99
C SER A 68 6.18 5.69 -10.50
N ASP A 69 5.44 6.09 -9.48
CA ASP A 69 5.64 7.39 -8.81
C ASP A 69 6.83 7.38 -7.84
N TYR A 70 7.33 6.18 -7.49
CA TYR A 70 8.36 5.99 -6.47
C TYR A 70 9.39 4.98 -6.95
N GLU A 71 10.65 5.40 -7.08
CA GLU A 71 11.72 4.55 -7.60
C GLU A 71 12.03 3.35 -6.70
N GLY A 72 11.88 3.50 -5.38
CA GLY A 72 12.21 2.46 -4.41
C GLY A 72 11.06 1.54 -4.02
N LEU A 73 9.90 1.62 -4.70
CA LEU A 73 8.73 0.81 -4.36
C LEU A 73 8.39 -0.19 -5.47
N CYS A 74 7.92 -1.36 -5.04
CA CYS A 74 7.30 -2.34 -5.91
C CYS A 74 5.92 -1.84 -6.35
N LYS A 75 5.61 -1.98 -7.64
CA LYS A 75 4.32 -1.64 -8.25
C LYS A 75 3.75 -2.87 -8.95
N VAL A 76 2.47 -3.13 -8.79
CA VAL A 76 1.78 -4.28 -9.42
C VAL A 76 1.75 -4.10 -10.94
N ILE A 77 2.05 -5.16 -11.68
CA ILE A 77 2.03 -5.16 -13.16
C ILE A 77 0.62 -5.44 -13.69
N ASP A 78 -0.07 -6.42 -13.12
CA ASP A 78 -1.43 -6.80 -13.49
C ASP A 78 -2.31 -6.87 -12.24
N GLU A 79 -3.20 -5.88 -12.08
CA GLU A 79 -4.10 -5.78 -10.93
C GLU A 79 -5.20 -6.86 -10.93
N ASP A 80 -5.57 -7.40 -12.10
CA ASP A 80 -6.65 -8.38 -12.27
C ASP A 80 -6.20 -9.81 -11.91
N ASN A 81 -4.90 -10.10 -12.03
CA ASN A 81 -4.33 -11.41 -11.67
C ASN A 81 -3.82 -11.54 -10.23
N PHE A 82 -3.85 -10.47 -9.42
CA PHE A 82 -3.41 -10.53 -8.02
C PHE A 82 -4.54 -10.94 -7.04
N SER A 83 -5.78 -11.06 -7.53
CA SER A 83 -6.96 -11.37 -6.70
C SER A 83 -7.40 -12.85 -6.76
N LYS A 84 -6.57 -13.74 -7.31
CA LYS A 84 -6.76 -15.20 -7.30
C LYS A 84 -5.89 -15.86 -6.26
#